data_AF-E3NYT4-F1
#
_entry.id   AF-E3NYT4-F1
#
_cell.length_a   1.000
_cell.length_b   1.000
_cell.length_c   1.000
_cell.angle_alpha   90.00
_cell.angle_beta   90.00
_cell.angle_gamma   90.00
#
_symmetry.space_group_name_H-M   'P 1'
#
loop_
_entity.id
_entity.type
_entity.pdbx_description
1 polymer ?
#
loop_
_entity_poly.entity_id
_entity_poly.type
_entity_poly.pdbx_seq_one_letter_code
_entity_poly.pdbx_strand_id
1 'polypeptide(L)'
;MGKAQGFYTMVTQREDVDLELVMGMTITFTEGKFNGSTLSLFGRNYIFDPVREMPIVGGTGAFRFARGFVRAKTYSVDYYKGDAVVEYNVYVFHYSNQGFDASTPQERFSNGFEFMTDPILGKI
;
A
#
# COMPACT_ATOMS: atom_id res chain seq x y z
N MET A 1 6.48 11.88 -3.79
CA MET A 1 6.91 11.87 -2.38
C MET A 1 5.68 11.75 -1.49
N GLY A 2 5.81 11.23 -0.26
CA GLY A 2 4.67 10.92 0.60
C GLY A 2 5.09 10.48 2.01
N LYS A 3 4.12 9.97 2.78
CA LYS A 3 4.32 9.43 4.14
C LYS A 3 3.81 8.01 4.24
N ALA A 4 4.56 7.15 4.93
CA ALA A 4 4.05 5.87 5.41
C ALA A 4 3.47 6.07 6.82
N GLN A 5 2.21 5.71 7.04
CA GLN A 5 1.50 5.94 8.29
C GLN A 5 0.79 4.66 8.73
N GLY A 6 0.98 4.25 9.98
CA GLY A 6 0.37 3.04 10.50
C GLY A 6 1.16 2.49 11.66
N PHE A 7 1.15 1.18 11.80
CA PHE A 7 1.84 0.46 12.86
C PHE A 7 2.55 -0.77 12.31
N TYR A 8 3.46 -1.28 13.11
CA TYR A 8 3.98 -2.62 12.98
C TYR A 8 3.90 -3.30 14.36
N THR A 9 3.84 -4.61 14.35
CA THR A 9 3.79 -5.40 15.60
C THR A 9 4.75 -6.56 15.48
N MET A 10 5.53 -6.81 16.52
CA MET A 10 6.35 -8.00 16.61
C MET A 10 5.44 -9.20 16.89
N VAL A 11 5.54 -10.23 16.05
CA VAL A 11 4.62 -11.39 16.08
C VAL A 11 5.31 -12.71 16.39
N THR A 12 6.63 -12.71 16.57
CA THR A 12 7.36 -13.89 17.05
C THR A 12 7.14 -14.13 18.54
N GLN A 13 7.14 -15.39 18.96
CA GLN A 13 7.11 -15.81 20.37
C GLN A 13 8.38 -16.55 20.79
N ARG A 14 9.30 -16.84 19.85
CA ARG A 14 10.51 -17.61 20.13
C ARG A 14 11.63 -16.71 20.65
N GLU A 15 12.46 -17.25 21.54
CA GLU A 15 13.56 -16.53 22.22
C GLU A 15 14.78 -16.25 21.32
N ASP A 16 14.83 -16.84 20.13
CA ASP A 16 15.87 -16.59 19.13
C ASP A 16 15.68 -15.24 18.41
N VAL A 17 16.70 -14.82 17.67
CA VAL A 17 16.80 -13.53 16.95
C VAL A 17 15.83 -13.46 15.75
N ASP A 18 14.63 -14.01 15.86
CA ASP A 18 13.60 -13.97 14.83
C ASP A 18 12.77 -12.69 14.96
N LEU A 19 13.26 -11.57 14.41
CA LEU A 19 12.54 -10.31 14.34
C LEU A 19 11.52 -10.35 13.20
N GLU A 20 10.37 -10.94 13.49
CA GLU A 20 9.23 -10.98 12.58
C GLU A 20 8.19 -9.93 12.94
N LEU A 21 7.86 -9.09 11.96
CA LEU A 21 6.86 -8.04 12.10
C LEU A 21 5.63 -8.36 11.24
N VAL A 22 4.47 -7.86 11.66
CA VAL A 22 3.34 -7.61 10.77
C VAL A 22 3.22 -6.11 10.58
N MET A 23 3.17 -5.67 9.34
CA MET A 23 2.97 -4.28 8.95
C MET A 23 1.50 -4.03 8.69
N GLY A 24 0.93 -2.98 9.26
CA GLY A 24 -0.38 -2.45 8.91
C GLY A 24 -0.25 -0.95 8.68
N MET A 25 -0.08 -0.54 7.43
CA MET A 25 0.17 0.87 7.11
C MET A 25 -0.41 1.31 5.76
N THR A 26 -0.50 2.62 5.61
CA THR A 26 -0.85 3.30 4.37
C THR A 26 0.34 4.09 3.84
N ILE A 27 0.56 4.03 2.54
CA ILE A 27 1.46 4.92 1.81
C ILE A 27 0.60 6.05 1.26
N THR A 28 0.72 7.24 1.84
CA THR A 28 -0.02 8.45 1.45
C THR A 28 0.85 9.32 0.57
N PHE A 29 0.46 9.49 -0.69
CA PHE A 29 1.17 10.36 -1.62
C PHE A 29 0.74 11.81 -1.43
N THR A 30 1.68 12.74 -1.29
CA THR A 30 1.41 14.17 -1.02
C THR A 30 1.80 15.08 -2.17
N GLU A 31 2.35 14.52 -3.24
CA GLU A 31 2.90 15.26 -4.39
C GLU A 31 2.79 14.45 -5.68
N GLY A 32 2.89 15.15 -6.82
CA GLY A 32 2.86 14.54 -8.15
C GLY A 32 1.47 14.05 -8.58
N LYS A 33 1.44 13.20 -9.61
CA LYS A 33 0.18 12.74 -10.26
C LYS A 33 -0.78 11.96 -9.35
N PHE A 34 -0.29 11.50 -8.20
CA PHE A 34 -1.08 10.71 -7.24
C PHE A 34 -1.31 11.46 -5.91
N ASN A 35 -1.09 12.77 -5.87
CA ASN A 35 -1.31 13.56 -4.66
C ASN A 35 -2.71 13.33 -4.06
N GLY A 36 -2.75 13.06 -2.76
CA GLY A 36 -3.97 12.76 -1.99
C GLY A 36 -4.47 11.32 -2.14
N SER A 37 -3.85 10.50 -2.99
CA SER A 37 -4.17 9.08 -3.12
C SER A 37 -3.36 8.25 -2.12
N THR A 38 -3.88 7.07 -1.77
CA THR A 38 -3.22 6.16 -0.83
C THR A 38 -3.18 4.73 -1.34
N LEU A 39 -2.18 3.97 -0.91
CA LEU A 39 -2.12 2.51 -0.99
C LEU A 39 -2.08 1.94 0.42
N SER A 40 -2.90 0.93 0.68
CA SER A 40 -2.93 0.23 1.97
C SER A 40 -2.22 -1.10 1.85
N LEU A 41 -1.39 -1.42 2.83
CA LEU A 41 -0.68 -2.69 2.89
C LEU A 41 -0.83 -3.31 4.27
N PHE A 42 -1.03 -4.63 4.27
CA PHE A 42 -1.16 -5.43 5.48
C PHE A 42 -0.48 -6.77 5.24
N GLY A 43 0.64 -7.02 5.91
CA GLY A 43 1.43 -8.21 5.60
C GLY A 43 2.59 -8.48 6.54
N ARG A 44 3.04 -9.73 6.50
CA ARG A 44 4.23 -10.22 7.18
C ARG A 44 5.49 -9.54 6.63
N ASN A 45 6.40 -9.18 7.53
CA ASN A 45 7.65 -8.50 7.25
C ASN A 45 8.75 -9.12 8.11
N TYR A 46 9.33 -10.22 7.63
CA TYR A 46 10.46 -10.88 8.27
C TYR A 46 11.75 -10.16 7.90
N ILE A 47 12.31 -9.35 8.82
CA ILE A 47 13.28 -8.32 8.44
C ILE A 47 14.65 -8.86 8.00
N PHE A 48 14.93 -10.14 8.27
CA PHE A 48 16.14 -10.84 7.84
C PHE A 48 16.08 -11.32 6.39
N ASP A 49 14.89 -11.37 5.79
CA ASP A 49 14.78 -11.63 4.36
C ASP A 49 15.35 -10.43 3.56
N PRO A 50 16.21 -10.69 2.56
CA PRO A 50 16.84 -9.63 1.77
C PRO A 50 15.81 -8.84 0.95
N VAL A 51 14.68 -9.45 0.62
CA VAL A 51 13.55 -8.86 -0.10
C VAL A 51 12.28 -9.40 0.53
N ARG A 52 11.37 -8.50 0.92
CA ARG A 52 10.14 -8.85 1.62
C ARG A 52 8.95 -8.42 0.79
N GLU A 53 8.06 -9.35 0.50
CA GLU A 53 6.84 -9.07 -0.25
C GLU A 53 5.67 -8.84 0.72
N MET A 54 4.94 -7.75 0.51
CA MET A 54 3.70 -7.49 1.24
C MET A 54 2.58 -7.12 0.28
N PRO A 55 1.35 -7.62 0.48
CA PRO A 55 0.26 -7.35 -0.43
C PRO A 55 -0.25 -5.92 -0.29
N ILE A 56 -0.62 -5.32 -1.42
CA ILE A 56 -1.49 -4.14 -1.45
C ILE A 56 -2.91 -4.65 -1.30
N VAL A 57 -3.52 -4.35 -0.16
CA VAL A 57 -4.87 -4.79 0.19
C VAL A 57 -5.95 -3.79 -0.25
N GLY A 58 -5.55 -2.63 -0.78
CA GLY A 58 -6.45 -1.66 -1.36
C GLY A 58 -5.78 -0.31 -1.60
N GLY A 59 -6.58 0.67 -2.02
CA GLY A 59 -6.14 2.04 -2.21
C GLY A 59 -7.31 3.01 -2.35
N THR A 60 -6.98 4.30 -2.28
CA THR A 60 -7.94 5.41 -2.39
C THR A 60 -7.53 6.39 -3.49
N GLY A 61 -8.45 7.28 -3.86
CA GLY A 61 -8.20 8.26 -4.93
C GLY A 61 -7.91 7.57 -6.25
N ALA A 62 -6.77 7.90 -6.87
CA ALA A 62 -6.32 7.29 -8.12
C ALA A 62 -6.10 5.77 -8.00
N PHE A 63 -5.87 5.25 -6.80
CA PHE A 63 -5.66 3.83 -6.53
C PHE A 63 -6.92 3.12 -6.05
N ARG A 64 -8.11 3.64 -6.35
CA ARG A 64 -9.34 2.92 -6.04
C ARG A 64 -9.36 1.56 -6.72
N PHE A 65 -9.80 0.54 -5.98
CA PHE A 65 -9.79 -0.87 -6.39
C PHE A 65 -8.37 -1.40 -6.69
N ALA A 66 -7.34 -0.78 -6.12
CA ALA A 66 -5.97 -1.23 -6.31
C ALA A 66 -5.75 -2.64 -5.76
N ARG A 67 -5.00 -3.43 -6.51
CA ARG A 67 -4.42 -4.71 -6.09
C ARG A 67 -2.97 -4.80 -6.56
N GLY A 68 -2.15 -5.54 -5.84
CA GLY A 68 -0.75 -5.71 -6.18
C GLY A 68 0.09 -6.06 -4.97
N PHE A 69 1.36 -5.75 -5.03
CA PHE A 69 2.32 -6.05 -3.97
C PHE A 69 3.43 -5.01 -3.91
N VAL A 70 4.11 -4.95 -2.77
CA VAL A 70 5.34 -4.19 -2.60
C VAL A 70 6.50 -5.13 -2.35
N ARG A 71 7.68 -4.75 -2.84
CA ARG A 71 8.96 -5.37 -2.46
C ARG A 71 9.73 -4.38 -1.59
N ALA A 72 9.95 -4.76 -0.35
CA ALA A 72 10.74 -4.00 0.60
C ALA A 72 12.17 -4.57 0.71
N LYS A 73 13.18 -3.71 0.65
CA LYS A 73 14.59 -4.06 0.87
C LYS A 73 15.18 -3.10 1.90
N THR A 74 15.83 -3.65 2.93
CA THR A 74 16.51 -2.81 3.93
C THR A 74 17.76 -2.23 3.31
N TYR A 75 17.86 -0.90 3.28
CA TYR A 75 19.06 -0.19 2.82
C TYR A 75 20.04 0.01 3.98
N SER A 76 19.52 0.47 5.13
CA SER A 76 20.29 0.59 6.37
C SER A 76 19.39 0.39 7.59
N VAL A 77 19.98 -0.03 8.70
CA VAL A 77 19.31 -0.20 9.98
C VAL A 77 20.30 0.04 11.12
N ASP A 78 19.88 0.82 12.11
CA ASP A 78 20.53 0.98 13.40
C ASP A 78 19.72 0.21 14.43
N TYR A 79 20.15 -1.01 14.75
CA TYR A 79 19.44 -1.88 15.70
C TYR A 79 19.46 -1.35 17.15
N TYR A 80 20.36 -0.44 17.49
CA TYR A 80 20.41 0.15 18.83
C TYR A 80 19.34 1.23 19.01
N LYS A 81 19.06 2.01 17.96
CA LYS A 81 18.01 3.04 17.96
C LYS A 81 16.66 2.55 17.47
N GLY A 82 16.67 1.49 16.65
CA GLY A 82 15.50 1.00 15.91
C GLY A 82 15.23 1.76 14.61
N ASP A 83 16.11 2.68 14.20
CA ASP A 83 15.95 3.46 12.97
C ASP A 83 16.32 2.62 11.75
N ALA A 84 15.53 2.69 10.69
CA ALA A 84 15.81 1.98 9.44
C ALA A 84 15.42 2.80 8.20
N VAL A 85 16.21 2.62 7.14
CA VAL A 85 15.88 3.08 5.79
C VAL A 85 15.53 1.86 4.95
N VAL A 86 14.30 1.83 4.44
CA VAL A 86 13.77 0.71 3.65
C VAL A 86 13.36 1.22 2.28
N GLU A 87 13.91 0.63 1.24
CA GLU A 87 13.51 0.84 -0.14
C GLU A 87 12.22 0.05 -0.42
N TYR A 88 11.22 0.72 -1.01
CA TYR A 88 9.97 0.11 -1.44
C TYR A 88 9.79 0.23 -2.94
N ASN A 89 9.72 -0.91 -3.63
CA ASN A 89 9.27 -1.00 -5.00
C ASN A 89 7.80 -1.44 -5.01
N VAL A 90 6.92 -0.63 -5.59
CA VAL A 90 5.46 -0.83 -5.54
C VAL A 90 4.95 -1.23 -6.93
N TYR A 91 4.31 -2.40 -7.02
CA TYR A 91 3.71 -2.91 -8.24
C TYR A 91 2.20 -2.96 -8.03
N VAL A 92 1.46 -2.08 -8.71
CA VAL A 92 0.03 -1.89 -8.49
C VAL A 92 -0.75 -1.86 -9.78
N PHE A 93 -1.82 -2.64 -9.83
CA PHE A 93 -2.89 -2.50 -10.79
C PHE A 93 -3.99 -1.65 -10.19
N HIS A 94 -4.42 -0.63 -10.92
CA HIS A 94 -5.57 0.21 -10.57
C HIS A 94 -6.26 0.66 -11.86
N TYR A 95 -7.50 1.14 -11.75
CA TYR A 95 -8.23 1.65 -12.90
C TYR A 95 -7.88 3.11 -13.17
N SER A 96 -7.91 3.51 -14.44
CA SER A 96 -7.68 4.89 -14.83
C SER A 96 -8.90 5.74 -14.52
N ASN A 97 -8.71 6.90 -13.89
CA ASN A 97 -9.76 7.91 -13.71
C ASN A 97 -10.03 8.74 -15.00
N GLN A 98 -9.63 8.26 -16.17
CA GLN A 98 -9.83 8.93 -17.46
C GLN A 98 -11.34 8.89 -17.79
N GLY A 99 -12.08 9.89 -17.32
CA GLY A 99 -13.53 10.02 -17.47
C GLY A 99 -14.26 10.59 -16.26
N PHE A 100 -13.62 10.66 -15.10
CA PHE A 100 -14.27 11.06 -13.85
C PHE A 100 -13.55 12.25 -13.21
N ASP A 101 -13.62 13.41 -13.87
CA ASP A 101 -13.25 14.70 -13.27
C ASP A 101 -14.35 15.10 -12.27
N ALA A 102 -14.36 14.40 -11.13
CA ALA A 102 -15.33 14.62 -10.07
C ALA A 102 -14.98 15.93 -9.35
N SER A 103 -15.74 16.97 -9.69
CA SER A 103 -15.64 18.32 -9.14
C SER A 103 -15.98 18.36 -7.64
N THR A 104 -16.66 17.32 -7.12
CA THR A 104 -17.06 17.23 -5.71
C THR A 104 -16.67 15.91 -5.03
N PRO A 105 -16.49 15.89 -3.69
CA PRO A 105 -16.22 14.67 -2.94
C PRO A 105 -17.32 13.60 -3.08
N GLN A 106 -18.58 14.00 -3.16
CA GLN A 106 -19.72 13.07 -3.32
C GLN A 106 -19.66 12.30 -4.64
N GLU A 107 -19.41 12.98 -5.76
CA GLU A 107 -19.24 12.34 -7.08
C GLU A 107 -18.10 11.31 -7.06
N ARG A 108 -17.03 11.58 -6.30
CA ARG A 108 -15.97 10.59 -6.11
C ARG A 108 -16.49 9.33 -5.45
N PHE A 109 -17.45 9.35 -4.55
CA PHE A 109 -17.95 8.12 -3.88
C PHE A 109 -19.01 7.37 -4.69
N SER A 110 -19.86 8.08 -5.45
CA SER A 110 -20.94 7.52 -6.28
C SER A 110 -20.44 6.58 -7.38
N ASN A 111 -19.29 6.91 -7.99
CA ASN A 111 -18.75 6.19 -9.17
C ASN A 111 -18.28 4.76 -8.87
N GLY A 112 -18.17 4.38 -7.58
CA GLY A 112 -17.86 2.99 -7.21
C GLY A 112 -19.00 2.02 -7.51
N PHE A 113 -20.25 2.49 -7.47
CA PHE A 113 -21.43 1.70 -7.82
C PHE A 113 -21.53 1.48 -9.33
N GLU A 114 -21.31 2.53 -10.13
CA GLU A 114 -21.33 2.42 -11.60
C GLU A 114 -20.28 1.44 -12.12
N PHE A 115 -19.10 1.40 -11.48
CA PHE A 115 -18.03 0.47 -11.82
C PHE A 115 -18.42 -1.01 -11.64
N MET A 116 -19.13 -1.36 -10.57
CA MET A 116 -19.60 -2.73 -10.33
C MET A 116 -20.74 -3.14 -11.27
N THR A 117 -21.43 -2.17 -11.87
CA THR A 117 -22.52 -2.42 -12.82
C THR A 117 -22.08 -2.32 -14.28
N ASP A 118 -20.82 -2.00 -14.56
CA ASP A 118 -20.30 -1.90 -15.91
C ASP A 118 -20.32 -3.28 -16.61
N PRO A 119 -21.05 -3.43 -17.74
CA PRO A 119 -21.14 -4.70 -18.46
C PRO A 119 -19.79 -5.27 -18.92
N ILE A 120 -18.74 -4.46 -18.97
CA ILE A 120 -17.38 -4.88 -19.38
C ILE A 120 -16.76 -5.84 -18.36
N LEU A 121 -17.10 -5.74 -17.08
CA LEU A 121 -16.59 -6.69 -16.05
C LEU A 121 -17.20 -8.09 -16.16
N GLY A 122 -18.34 -8.26 -16.86
CA GLY A 122 -18.94 -9.57 -17.14
C GLY A 122 -18.27 -10.36 -18.28
N LYS A 123 -17.20 -9.81 -18.89
CA LYS A 123 -16.50 -10.40 -20.04
C LYS A 123 -15.04 -10.79 -19.74
N ILE A 124 -14.62 -10.76 -18.47
CA ILE A 124 -13.31 -11.21 -18.02
C ILE A 124 -13.46 -12.55 -17.30
#